data_AF-A0AA90GYN9-F1
#
_entry.id   AF-A0AA90GYN9-F1
#
_cell.length_a   1.000
_cell.length_b   1.000
_cell.length_c   1.000
_cell.angle_alpha   90.00
_cell.angle_beta   90.00
_cell.angle_gamma   90.00
#
_symmetry.space_group_name_H-M   'P 1'
#
loop_
_entity.id
_entity.type
_entity.pdbx_description
1 polymer ?
#
loop_
_entity_poly.entity_id
_entity_poly.type
_entity_poly.pdbx_seq_one_letter_code
_entity_poly.pdbx_strand_id
1 'polypeptide(L)'
;MRQQSSRNGSPRKVVLSTIPSDAHTWNLLFLQLLLEEHGCAVTNLGACVPVETLVAESVRCRPDLIVLSTVNGHGVHEGLDVARAVRGRRELDGVPLVIGGKIDTAGSRTAADFRPLLDAGFDAVHVGVTAVPDFLALLERLPSVGHDGTGRRAYVDAAR
;
A
#
# COMPACT_ATOMS: atom_id res chain seq x y z
N MET A 1 26.91 15.36 -8.23
CA MET A 1 26.19 14.70 -9.34
C MET A 1 26.06 13.21 -9.02
N ARG A 2 24.93 12.77 -8.46
CA ARG A 2 24.67 11.32 -8.34
C ARG A 2 24.17 10.86 -9.71
N GLN A 3 24.90 9.93 -10.32
CA GLN A 3 24.51 9.30 -11.57
C GLN A 3 23.19 8.53 -11.33
N GLN A 4 22.11 8.95 -11.98
CA GLN A 4 20.89 8.18 -12.08
C GLN A 4 21.18 6.99 -13.00
N SER A 5 21.52 5.84 -12.40
CA SER A 5 21.53 4.57 -13.13
C SER A 5 20.12 4.35 -13.69
N SER A 6 20.00 4.32 -15.02
CA SER A 6 18.76 3.97 -15.71
C SER A 6 18.32 2.58 -15.26
N ARG A 7 17.29 2.51 -14.40
CA ARG A 7 16.66 1.24 -14.05
C ARG A 7 15.91 0.76 -15.30
N ASN A 8 16.53 -0.11 -16.08
CA ASN A 8 15.95 -0.76 -17.28
C ASN A 8 14.85 -1.79 -16.93
N GLY A 9 13.97 -1.48 -15.98
CA GLY A 9 12.81 -2.28 -15.61
C GLY A 9 11.52 -1.52 -15.82
N SER A 10 10.42 -2.21 -16.10
CA SER A 10 9.09 -1.57 -16.12
C SER A 10 8.79 -0.91 -14.77
N PRO A 11 8.15 0.27 -14.75
CA PRO A 11 7.84 0.96 -13.51
C PRO A 11 6.96 0.09 -12.62
N ARG A 12 7.21 0.16 -11.30
CA ARG A 12 6.45 -0.61 -10.31
C ARG A 12 5.00 -0.12 -10.27
N LYS A 13 4.03 -1.01 -10.36
CA LYS A 13 2.61 -0.64 -10.38
C LYS A 13 2.08 -0.53 -8.95
N VAL A 14 1.48 0.60 -8.61
CA VAL A 14 0.91 0.83 -7.28
C VAL A 14 -0.56 1.20 -7.41
N VAL A 15 -1.44 0.54 -6.65
CA VAL A 15 -2.81 1.02 -6.44
C VAL A 15 -2.85 1.83 -5.15
N LEU A 16 -3.40 3.03 -5.21
CA LEU A 16 -3.47 3.97 -4.09
C LEU A 16 -4.92 4.41 -3.88
N SER A 17 -5.39 4.39 -2.64
CA SER A 17 -6.73 4.89 -2.27
C SER A 17 -6.80 5.25 -0.78
N THR A 18 -7.89 5.88 -0.36
CA THR A 18 -8.31 5.87 1.05
C THR A 18 -9.26 4.71 1.34
N ILE A 19 -9.64 4.55 2.62
CA ILE A 19 -10.75 3.68 3.04
C ILE A 19 -12.13 4.29 2.67
N PRO A 20 -13.21 3.49 2.64
CA PRO A 20 -14.53 3.95 2.20
C PRO A 20 -15.07 5.22 2.88
N SER A 21 -14.86 5.40 4.18
CA SER A 21 -15.35 6.58 4.90
C SER A 21 -14.44 7.81 4.86
N ASP A 22 -13.27 7.72 4.23
CA ASP A 22 -12.25 8.76 4.31
C ASP A 22 -12.21 9.63 3.05
N ALA A 23 -12.66 10.88 3.17
CA ALA A 23 -12.74 11.86 2.09
C ALA A 23 -11.46 12.69 1.90
N HIS A 24 -10.40 12.45 2.66
CA HIS A 24 -9.17 13.22 2.54
C HIS A 24 -8.40 12.86 1.27
N THR A 25 -7.93 13.88 0.55
CA THR A 25 -7.27 13.72 -0.75
C THR A 25 -5.83 14.24 -0.79
N TRP A 26 -5.45 15.16 0.10
CA TRP A 26 -4.09 15.72 0.14
C TRP A 26 -3.02 14.66 0.43
N ASN A 27 -3.33 13.72 1.32
CA ASN A 27 -2.49 12.56 1.59
C ASN A 27 -2.28 11.68 0.34
N LEU A 28 -3.32 11.52 -0.50
CA LEU A 28 -3.22 10.77 -1.74
C LEU A 28 -2.37 11.50 -2.78
N LEU A 29 -2.56 12.81 -2.94
CA LEU A 29 -1.73 13.61 -3.86
C LEU A 29 -0.25 13.56 -3.44
N PHE A 30 0.02 13.74 -2.15
CA PHE A 30 1.37 13.64 -1.60
C PHE A 30 1.99 12.26 -1.88
N LEU A 31 1.28 11.17 -1.56
CA LEU A 31 1.80 9.82 -1.78
C LEU A 31 1.98 9.50 -3.27
N GLN A 32 1.08 9.97 -4.14
CA GLN A 32 1.24 9.81 -5.58
C GLN A 32 2.53 10.47 -6.07
N LEU A 33 2.77 11.73 -5.73
CA LEU A 33 3.99 12.44 -6.12
C LEU A 33 5.24 11.75 -5.57
N LEU A 34 5.21 11.33 -4.30
CA LEU A 34 6.31 10.61 -3.67
C LEU A 34 6.62 9.29 -4.40
N LEU A 35 5.59 8.50 -4.72
CA LEU A 35 5.72 7.22 -5.41
C LEU A 35 6.23 7.39 -6.85
N GLU A 36 5.71 8.38 -7.57
CA GLU A 36 6.14 8.72 -8.93
C GLU A 36 7.60 9.19 -8.96
N GLU A 37 8.03 9.99 -7.98
CA GLU A 37 9.44 10.39 -7.80
C GLU A 37 10.36 9.16 -7.59
N HIS A 38 9.85 8.09 -6.98
CA HIS A 38 10.55 6.82 -6.79
C HIS A 38 10.34 5.81 -7.94
N GLY A 39 9.82 6.26 -9.09
CA GLY A 39 9.72 5.47 -10.32
C GLY A 39 8.55 4.49 -10.37
N CYS A 40 7.50 4.73 -9.57
CA CYS A 40 6.27 3.93 -9.60
C CYS A 40 5.27 4.49 -10.63
N ALA A 41 4.50 3.59 -11.26
CA ALA A 41 3.30 3.92 -12.00
C ALA A 41 2.09 3.78 -11.05
N VAL A 42 1.47 4.90 -10.68
CA VAL A 42 0.40 4.94 -9.67
C VAL A 42 -0.98 4.95 -10.32
N THR A 43 -1.81 3.99 -9.96
CA THR A 43 -3.27 4.02 -10.18
C THR A 43 -3.92 4.54 -8.90
N ASN A 44 -4.16 5.84 -8.84
CA ASN A 44 -4.83 6.48 -7.72
C ASN A 44 -6.35 6.41 -7.91
N LEU A 45 -7.03 5.58 -7.12
CA LEU A 45 -8.49 5.40 -7.17
C LEU A 45 -9.25 6.53 -6.46
N GLY A 46 -8.53 7.40 -5.75
CA GLY A 46 -9.11 8.53 -5.03
C GLY A 46 -9.57 8.18 -3.61
N ALA A 47 -10.43 9.05 -3.09
CA ALA A 47 -10.97 8.97 -1.75
C ALA A 47 -12.34 8.28 -1.72
N CYS A 48 -12.79 7.83 -0.54
CA CYS A 48 -14.06 7.17 -0.32
C CYS A 48 -14.31 5.96 -1.24
N VAL A 49 -13.26 5.17 -1.51
CA VAL A 49 -13.35 4.06 -2.47
C VAL A 49 -14.05 2.86 -1.79
N PRO A 50 -15.17 2.34 -2.34
CA PRO A 50 -15.78 1.13 -1.84
C PRO A 50 -14.83 -0.07 -1.90
N VAL A 51 -14.94 -0.99 -0.95
CA VAL A 51 -14.04 -2.15 -0.84
C VAL A 51 -14.06 -3.00 -2.11
N GLU A 52 -15.23 -3.20 -2.69
CA GLU A 52 -15.43 -3.98 -3.90
C GLU A 52 -14.74 -3.33 -5.11
N THR A 53 -14.80 -2.00 -5.20
CA THR A 53 -14.13 -1.22 -6.24
C THR A 53 -12.61 -1.33 -6.09
N LEU A 54 -12.08 -1.15 -4.88
CA LEU A 54 -10.64 -1.32 -4.61
C LEU A 54 -10.16 -2.70 -5.05
N VAL A 55 -10.90 -3.75 -4.69
CA VAL A 55 -10.56 -5.13 -5.04
C VAL A 55 -10.64 -5.35 -6.55
N ALA A 56 -11.73 -4.95 -7.21
CA ALA A 56 -11.92 -5.14 -8.64
C ALA A 56 -10.82 -4.43 -9.45
N GLU A 57 -10.52 -3.19 -9.11
CA GLU A 57 -9.48 -2.40 -9.77
C GLU A 57 -8.08 -2.95 -9.48
N SER A 58 -7.82 -3.45 -8.27
CA SER A 58 -6.55 -4.12 -7.96
C SER A 58 -6.35 -5.39 -8.80
N VAL A 59 -7.39 -6.23 -8.95
CA VAL A 59 -7.32 -7.42 -9.82
C VAL A 59 -7.08 -7.03 -11.28
N ARG A 60 -7.74 -5.97 -11.75
CA ARG A 60 -7.58 -5.45 -13.11
C ARG A 60 -6.18 -4.92 -13.37
N CYS A 61 -5.63 -4.14 -12.44
CA CYS A 61 -4.34 -3.46 -12.58
C CYS A 61 -3.14 -4.40 -12.37
N ARG A 62 -3.32 -5.49 -11.60
CA ARG A 62 -2.26 -6.41 -11.16
C ARG A 62 -1.06 -5.64 -10.57
N PRO A 63 -1.28 -4.88 -9.48
CA PRO A 63 -0.25 -4.05 -8.89
C PRO A 63 0.83 -4.89 -8.22
N ASP A 64 2.01 -4.29 -8.06
CA ASP A 64 3.09 -4.80 -7.23
C ASP A 64 2.95 -4.36 -5.75
N LEU A 65 2.04 -3.43 -5.46
CA LEU A 65 1.77 -2.87 -4.13
C LEU A 65 0.37 -2.23 -4.09
N ILE A 66 -0.37 -2.46 -3.02
CA ILE A 66 -1.62 -1.75 -2.69
C ILE A 66 -1.36 -0.89 -1.45
N VAL A 67 -1.65 0.41 -1.55
CA VAL A 67 -1.44 1.39 -0.49
C VAL A 67 -2.78 2.00 -0.10
N LEU A 68 -3.13 1.88 1.18
CA LEU A 68 -4.22 2.63 1.78
C LEU A 68 -3.68 3.79 2.61
N SER A 69 -4.16 4.98 2.35
CA SER A 69 -3.85 6.15 3.16
C SER A 69 -5.11 6.67 3.82
N THR A 70 -5.14 6.67 5.14
CA THR A 70 -6.30 7.15 5.91
C THR A 70 -5.87 8.04 7.06
N VAL A 71 -6.62 9.11 7.28
CA VAL A 71 -6.39 10.10 8.32
C VAL A 71 -7.64 10.48 9.11
N ASN A 72 -8.80 9.87 8.80
CA ASN A 72 -10.05 10.12 9.50
C ASN A 72 -10.20 9.38 10.84
N GLY A 73 -9.32 8.43 11.14
CA GLY A 73 -9.33 7.65 12.38
C GLY A 73 -10.24 6.41 12.37
N HIS A 74 -10.76 5.97 11.23
CA HIS A 74 -11.55 4.74 11.09
C HIS A 74 -10.76 3.56 10.48
N GLY A 75 -9.45 3.74 10.27
CA GLY A 75 -8.57 2.76 9.63
C GLY A 75 -8.49 1.42 10.37
N VAL A 76 -8.66 1.40 11.70
CA VAL A 76 -8.69 0.12 12.45
C VAL A 76 -9.90 -0.72 12.09
N HIS A 77 -11.08 -0.13 11.93
CA HIS A 77 -12.31 -0.90 11.69
C HIS A 77 -12.46 -1.24 10.21
N GLU A 78 -12.43 -0.24 9.33
CA GLU A 78 -12.63 -0.46 7.89
C GLU A 78 -11.42 -1.11 7.23
N GLY A 79 -10.22 -0.92 7.78
CA GLY A 79 -9.02 -1.61 7.31
C GLY A 79 -9.16 -3.14 7.41
N LEU A 80 -9.81 -3.66 8.46
CA LEU A 80 -10.00 -5.12 8.61
C LEU A 80 -10.85 -5.69 7.47
N ASP A 81 -11.90 -4.99 7.08
CA ASP A 81 -12.78 -5.42 6.00
C ASP A 81 -12.08 -5.34 4.64
N VAL A 82 -11.28 -4.29 4.42
CA VAL A 82 -10.43 -4.19 3.23
C VAL A 82 -9.42 -5.33 3.18
N ALA A 83 -8.70 -5.61 4.27
CA ALA A 83 -7.70 -6.66 4.31
C ALA A 83 -8.31 -8.04 4.00
N ARG A 84 -9.43 -8.37 4.62
CA ARG A 84 -10.16 -9.61 4.35
C ARG A 84 -10.60 -9.72 2.90
N ALA A 85 -11.14 -8.63 2.33
CA ALA A 85 -11.61 -8.63 0.94
C ALA A 85 -10.46 -8.80 -0.06
N VAL A 86 -9.33 -8.12 0.16
CA VAL A 86 -8.12 -8.27 -0.66
C VAL A 86 -7.54 -9.67 -0.54
N ARG A 87 -7.38 -10.21 0.68
CA ARG A 87 -6.86 -11.57 0.91
C ARG A 87 -7.82 -12.69 0.52
N GLY A 88 -9.09 -12.38 0.33
CA GLY A 88 -10.07 -13.29 -0.26
C GLY A 88 -9.88 -13.52 -1.78
N ARG A 89 -8.98 -12.78 -2.44
CA ARG A 89 -8.76 -12.85 -3.89
C ARG A 89 -7.42 -13.47 -4.23
N ARG A 90 -7.47 -14.66 -4.84
CA ARG A 90 -6.29 -15.41 -5.30
C ARG A 90 -5.44 -14.62 -6.29
N GLU A 91 -6.04 -13.74 -7.08
CA GLU A 91 -5.32 -12.91 -8.04
C GLU A 91 -4.42 -11.87 -7.38
N LEU A 92 -4.65 -11.58 -6.09
CA LEU A 92 -3.88 -10.65 -5.26
C LEU A 92 -2.98 -11.38 -4.24
N ASP A 93 -2.88 -12.71 -4.33
CA ASP A 93 -1.98 -13.49 -3.48
C ASP A 93 -0.53 -13.01 -3.65
N GLY A 94 0.11 -12.69 -2.53
CA GLY A 94 1.49 -12.22 -2.52
C GLY A 94 1.67 -10.76 -2.95
N VAL A 95 0.60 -10.02 -3.28
CA VAL A 95 0.67 -8.56 -3.46
C VAL A 95 0.72 -7.89 -2.09
N PRO A 96 1.79 -7.12 -1.78
CA PRO A 96 1.88 -6.39 -0.53
C PRO A 96 0.73 -5.39 -0.39
N LEU A 97 0.09 -5.38 0.78
CA LEU A 97 -0.99 -4.51 1.17
C LEU A 97 -0.54 -3.73 2.41
N VAL A 98 -0.43 -2.41 2.29
CA VAL A 98 0.03 -1.55 3.38
C VAL A 98 -1.00 -0.46 3.68
N ILE A 99 -1.02 -0.01 4.94
CA ILE A 99 -1.87 1.08 5.38
C ILE A 99 -1.07 2.10 6.18
N GLY A 100 -1.37 3.38 6.02
CA GLY A 100 -0.70 4.43 6.78
C GLY A 100 -1.49 5.71 6.92
N GLY A 101 -0.95 6.61 7.76
CA GLY A 101 -1.56 7.90 8.09
C GLY A 101 -1.97 7.98 9.57
N LYS A 102 -3.16 8.55 9.83
CA LYS A 102 -3.76 8.62 11.16
C LYS A 102 -4.89 7.59 11.23
N ILE A 103 -4.50 6.38 11.60
CA ILE A 103 -5.31 5.16 11.51
C ILE A 103 -6.47 5.17 12.51
N ASP A 104 -6.28 5.75 13.70
CA ASP A 104 -7.30 5.87 14.73
C ASP A 104 -7.40 7.28 15.32
N THR A 105 -8.37 7.46 16.21
CA THR A 105 -8.59 8.72 16.91
C THR A 105 -7.86 8.80 18.24
N ALA A 106 -7.39 7.68 18.78
CA ALA A 106 -6.50 7.68 19.93
C ALA A 106 -5.12 8.21 19.51
N GLY A 107 -4.43 8.88 20.44
CA GLY A 107 -3.19 9.60 20.16
C GLY A 107 -1.98 8.70 19.84
N SER A 108 -0.80 9.13 20.29
CA SER A 108 0.52 8.55 19.94
C SER A 108 0.57 7.02 20.11
N ARG A 109 0.51 6.30 18.99
CA ARG A 109 0.64 4.85 18.90
C ARG A 109 1.85 4.45 18.05
N THR A 110 2.37 3.27 18.33
CA THR A 110 3.39 2.58 17.53
C THR A 110 2.73 1.61 16.56
N ALA A 111 3.46 1.12 15.55
CA ALA A 111 2.95 0.11 14.63
C ALA A 111 2.45 -1.17 15.34
N ALA A 112 3.02 -1.51 16.51
CA ALA A 112 2.62 -2.68 17.30
C ALA A 112 1.17 -2.58 17.84
N ASP A 113 0.66 -1.37 18.05
CA ASP A 113 -0.72 -1.15 18.50
C ASP A 113 -1.76 -1.51 17.43
N PHE A 114 -1.32 -1.67 16.18
CA PHE A 114 -2.16 -2.03 15.04
C PHE A 114 -2.02 -3.50 14.66
N ARG A 115 -1.62 -4.35 15.61
CA ARG A 115 -1.53 -5.80 15.44
C ARG A 115 -2.78 -6.44 14.78
N PRO A 116 -4.02 -6.04 15.10
CA PRO A 116 -5.20 -6.58 14.41
C PRO A 116 -5.20 -6.36 12.90
N LEU A 117 -4.64 -5.25 12.40
CA LEU A 117 -4.53 -5.00 10.95
C LEU A 117 -3.50 -5.94 10.30
N LEU A 118 -2.37 -6.17 10.98
CA LEU A 118 -1.36 -7.13 10.52
C LEU A 118 -1.94 -8.55 10.48
N ASP A 119 -2.62 -8.98 11.54
CA ASP A 119 -3.23 -10.31 11.62
C ASP A 119 -4.38 -10.48 10.59
N ALA A 120 -5.05 -9.40 10.20
CA ALA A 120 -6.06 -9.41 9.14
C ALA A 120 -5.47 -9.48 7.73
N GLY A 121 -4.17 -9.23 7.57
CA GLY A 121 -3.44 -9.44 6.33
C GLY A 121 -2.77 -8.20 5.74
N PHE A 122 -2.68 -7.07 6.45
CA PHE A 122 -1.74 -6.01 6.06
C PHE A 122 -0.29 -6.48 6.29
N ASP A 123 0.59 -6.18 5.35
CA ASP A 123 2.02 -6.49 5.45
C ASP A 123 2.78 -5.44 6.27
N ALA A 124 2.28 -4.19 6.31
CA ALA A 124 2.86 -3.12 7.11
C ALA A 124 1.82 -2.05 7.49
N VAL A 125 2.06 -1.42 8.64
CA VAL A 125 1.31 -0.25 9.13
C VAL A 125 2.29 0.90 9.36
N HIS A 126 2.10 2.01 8.64
CA HIS A 126 3.00 3.17 8.66
C HIS A 126 2.36 4.37 9.39
N VAL A 127 2.80 4.64 10.61
CA VAL A 127 2.26 5.70 11.48
C VAL A 127 3.37 6.52 12.12
N GLY A 128 3.02 7.74 12.56
CA GLY A 128 3.95 8.62 13.27
C GLY A 128 5.09 9.17 12.40
N VAL A 129 6.17 9.59 13.05
CA VAL A 129 7.27 10.34 12.41
C VAL A 129 8.12 9.49 11.46
N THR A 130 8.13 8.16 11.61
CA THR A 130 8.90 7.25 10.76
C THR A 130 8.08 6.69 9.61
N ALA A 131 6.78 7.01 9.51
CA ALA A 131 5.88 6.45 8.50
C ALA A 131 6.43 6.53 7.07
N VAL A 132 6.89 7.71 6.65
CA VAL A 132 7.44 7.92 5.30
C VAL A 132 8.80 7.22 5.12
N PRO A 133 9.81 7.41 6.01
CA PRO A 133 11.06 6.66 5.92
C PRO A 133 10.87 5.14 5.85
N ASP A 134 10.01 4.57 6.70
CA ASP A 134 9.75 3.13 6.75
C ASP A 134 9.04 2.64 5.48
N PHE A 135 8.13 3.44 4.94
CA PHE A 135 7.45 3.15 3.68
C PHE A 135 8.42 3.15 2.49
N LEU A 136 9.35 4.10 2.44
CA LEU A 136 10.38 4.14 1.40
C LEU A 136 11.34 2.95 1.50
N ALA A 137 11.73 2.55 2.72
CA ALA A 137 12.53 1.35 2.94
C ALA A 137 11.81 0.08 2.47
N LEU A 138 10.49 -0.02 2.69
CA LEU A 138 9.67 -1.10 2.13
C LEU A 138 9.69 -1.06 0.59
N LEU A 139 9.48 0.11 -0.01
CA LEU A 139 9.44 0.28 -1.47
C LEU A 139 10.77 -0.15 -2.13
N GLU A 140 11.90 0.11 -1.48
CA GLU A 140 13.22 -0.33 -1.95
C GLU A 140 13.41 -1.85 -1.89
N ARG A 141 12.81 -2.52 -0.90
CA ARG A 141 12.89 -3.98 -0.70
C ARG A 141 11.97 -4.78 -1.63
N LEU A 142 10.97 -4.14 -2.24
CA LEU A 142 10.09 -4.83 -3.17
C LEU A 142 10.89 -5.35 -4.38
N PRO A 143 10.67 -6.60 -4.82
CA PRO A 143 11.43 -7.19 -5.91
C PRO A 143 11.29 -6.35 -7.20
N SER A 144 12.41 -6.12 -7.89
CA SER A 144 12.41 -5.45 -9.21
C SER A 144 11.59 -6.28 -10.21
N VAL A 145 10.69 -5.62 -10.94
CA VAL A 145 9.88 -6.28 -11.97
C VAL A 145 10.81 -6.64 -13.13
N GLY A 146 11.21 -7.92 -13.21
CA GLY A 146 11.82 -8.50 -14.41
C GLY A 146 10.74 -8.70 -15.48
N HIS A 147 11.07 -8.42 -16.74
CA HIS A 147 10.15 -8.43 -17.88
C HIS A 147 9.72 -9.85 -18.34
N ASP A 148 9.80 -10.87 -17.49
CA ASP A 148 9.66 -12.25 -17.94
C ASP A 148 8.26 -12.73 -17.56
N GLY A 149 7.37 -12.81 -18.56
CA GLY A 149 5.91 -13.04 -18.47
C GLY A 149 5.43 -14.36 -17.85
N THR A 150 6.20 -14.94 -16.93
CA THR A 150 5.93 -16.21 -16.26
C THR A 150 6.64 -16.21 -14.91
N GLY A 151 5.96 -15.78 -13.84
CA GLY A 151 6.60 -15.76 -12.53
C GLY A 151 5.63 -15.39 -11.41
N ARG A 152 4.99 -16.41 -10.83
CA ARG A 152 4.20 -16.34 -9.60
C ARG A 152 5.07 -15.69 -8.49
N ARG A 153 4.75 -14.45 -8.10
CA ARG A 153 5.45 -13.72 -7.04
C ARG A 153 4.84 -14.06 -5.68
N ALA A 154 5.50 -14.95 -4.94
CA ALA A 154 5.20 -15.14 -3.52
C ALA A 154 6.03 -14.14 -2.71
N TYR A 155 5.35 -13.17 -2.09
CA TYR A 155 5.90 -12.39 -0.98
C TYR A 155 5.78 -13.24 0.28
N VAL A 156 6.89 -13.86 0.70
CA VAL A 156 7.00 -14.51 2.02
C VAL A 156 8.36 -14.11 2.60
N ASP A 157 8.31 -13.59 3.82
CA ASP A 157 9.43 -13.25 4.72
C ASP A 157 10.31 -12.04 4.35
N ALA A 158 9.85 -10.86 4.77
CA ALA A 158 10.71 -9.69 4.99
C ALA A 158 10.52 -9.01 6.36
N ALA A 159 9.71 -9.59 7.27
CA ALA A 159 9.50 -9.08 8.62
C ALA A 159 10.17 -10.02 9.66
N ARG A 160 11.49 -9.86 9.82
CA ARG A 160 12.22 -10.21 11.03
C ARG A 160 13.16 -9.07 11.38
#